data_AF-A0A515EMQ3-F1
#
_entry.id   AF-A0A515EMQ3-F1
#
_cell.length_a   1.000
_cell.length_b   1.000
_cell.length_c   1.000
_cell.angle_alpha   90.00
_cell.angle_beta   90.00
_cell.angle_gamma   90.00
#
_symmetry.space_group_name_H-M   'P 1'
#
loop_
_entity.id
_entity.type
_entity.pdbx_description
1 polymer ?
#
loop_
_entity_poly.entity_id
_entity_poly.type
_entity_poly.pdbx_seq_one_letter_code
_entity_poly.pdbx_strand_id
1 'polypeptide(L)'
;MNAEVFLFAVAGIAALGFAVWASMQQKAKLLQTLTVEFAGGLRFEAYLFSVEMHQASKRVKISAQHGLMLRTPLRGGPEQRHEGALDLFVPAAGLKVELARTPVAQDGSHASAAANTFDVTFHATDAFSAEAQALAHGHATVVRLERLPEPVAKSFQAFASRLSIWADKITKFAEQDKAQAERAAQDAATAAQEEQAQQEAAQVAALEEATGTLDLAGQIAKWRKTAGFTGQYSEVGTDDKGGITWFVDLDPKGRITLHSNKRTIFTTLQGATITALPKAIEIGVRDEYWSDGDALHVFQVLQGNPPDERRNWKEHLEAARDRLDITLRKGY
;
A
#
# COMPACT_ATOMS: atom_id res chain seq x y z
N MET A 1 76.55 -3.64 -55.11
CA MET A 1 75.76 -3.83 -53.87
C MET A 1 75.45 -5.31 -53.77
N ASN A 2 75.94 -5.99 -52.74
CA ASN A 2 75.87 -7.46 -52.65
C ASN A 2 74.42 -7.91 -52.45
N ALA A 3 74.00 -8.96 -53.14
CA ALA A 3 72.63 -9.49 -53.07
C ALA A 3 72.20 -9.79 -51.62
N GLU A 4 73.13 -10.21 -50.76
CA GLU A 4 72.89 -10.44 -49.33
C GLU A 4 72.54 -9.14 -48.58
N VAL A 5 73.23 -8.03 -48.85
CA VAL A 5 72.95 -6.73 -48.20
C VAL A 5 71.57 -6.22 -48.58
N PHE A 6 71.14 -6.45 -49.83
CA PHE A 6 69.78 -6.11 -50.27
C PHE A 6 68.73 -6.99 -49.59
N LEU A 7 69.00 -8.29 -49.43
CA LEU A 7 68.07 -9.24 -48.80
C LEU A 7 67.88 -8.93 -47.30
N PHE A 8 68.95 -8.60 -46.58
CA PHE A 8 68.88 -8.15 -45.18
C PHE A 8 68.13 -6.82 -45.03
N ALA A 9 68.33 -5.87 -45.96
CA ALA A 9 67.62 -4.59 -45.94
C ALA A 9 66.10 -4.77 -46.15
N VAL A 10 65.69 -5.62 -47.10
CA VAL A 10 64.26 -5.93 -47.35
C VAL A 10 63.64 -6.65 -46.16
N ALA A 11 64.33 -7.63 -45.57
CA ALA A 11 63.86 -8.33 -44.38
C ALA A 11 63.70 -7.39 -43.17
N GLY A 12 64.65 -6.46 -42.97
CA GLY A 12 64.58 -5.45 -41.92
C GLY A 12 63.38 -4.50 -42.08
N ILE A 13 63.11 -4.04 -43.30
CA ILE A 13 61.94 -3.20 -43.60
C ILE A 13 60.63 -3.96 -43.37
N ALA A 14 60.55 -5.23 -43.78
CA ALA A 14 59.37 -6.07 -43.56
C ALA A 14 59.10 -6.32 -42.07
N ALA A 15 60.15 -6.59 -41.27
CA ALA A 15 60.03 -6.78 -39.83
C ALA A 15 59.56 -5.51 -39.10
N LEU A 16 60.10 -4.34 -39.48
CA LEU A 16 59.64 -3.05 -38.96
C LEU A 16 58.18 -2.76 -39.36
N GLY A 17 57.81 -3.03 -40.62
CA GLY A 17 56.43 -2.89 -41.09
C GLY A 17 55.45 -3.77 -40.31
N PHE A 18 55.83 -5.03 -40.04
CA PHE A 18 55.03 -5.94 -39.23
C PHE A 18 54.91 -5.47 -37.78
N ALA A 19 56.00 -4.99 -37.16
CA ALA A 19 55.96 -4.47 -35.79
C ALA A 19 55.06 -3.24 -35.66
N VAL A 20 55.10 -2.32 -36.63
CA VAL A 20 54.22 -1.15 -36.69
C VAL A 20 52.76 -1.60 -36.89
N TRP A 21 52.50 -2.52 -37.81
CA TRP A 21 51.16 -3.05 -38.05
C TRP A 21 50.58 -3.77 -36.81
N ALA A 22 51.39 -4.60 -36.15
CA ALA A 22 51.00 -5.29 -34.92
C ALA A 22 50.69 -4.29 -33.78
N SER A 23 51.49 -3.23 -33.65
CA SER A 23 51.24 -2.13 -32.70
C SER A 23 49.95 -1.38 -33.02
N MET A 24 49.69 -1.09 -34.30
CA MET A 24 48.43 -0.47 -34.75
C MET A 24 47.22 -1.37 -34.48
N GLN A 25 47.33 -2.68 -34.74
CA GLN A 25 46.29 -3.66 -34.44
C GLN A 25 45.99 -3.76 -32.94
N GLN A 26 47.03 -3.75 -32.10
CA GLN A 26 46.86 -3.71 -30.65
C GLN A 26 46.15 -2.44 -30.20
N LYS A 27 46.55 -1.27 -30.71
CA LYS A 27 45.86 0.00 -30.42
C LYS A 27 44.42 0.02 -30.92
N ALA A 28 44.13 -0.59 -32.07
CA ALA A 28 42.78 -0.70 -32.59
C ALA A 28 41.89 -1.56 -31.68
N LYS A 29 42.40 -2.69 -31.17
CA LYS A 29 41.66 -3.54 -30.22
C LYS A 29 41.34 -2.83 -28.91
N LEU A 30 42.25 -1.99 -28.41
CA LEU A 30 42.02 -1.18 -27.19
C LEU A 30 40.88 -0.16 -27.35
N LEU A 31 40.54 0.21 -28.59
CA LEU A 31 39.50 1.18 -28.91
C LEU A 31 38.19 0.54 -29.38
N GLN A 32 38.13 -0.79 -29.50
CA GLN A 32 36.91 -1.47 -29.86
C GLN A 32 35.88 -1.34 -28.74
N THR A 33 34.70 -0.84 -29.11
CA THR A 33 33.54 -0.74 -28.24
C THR A 33 32.37 -1.43 -28.92
N LEU A 34 31.66 -2.27 -28.18
CA LEU A 34 30.46 -2.95 -28.64
C LEU A 34 29.30 -2.58 -27.72
N THR A 35 28.15 -2.32 -28.32
CA THR A 35 26.88 -2.21 -27.58
C THR A 35 25.99 -3.34 -28.06
N VAL A 36 25.64 -4.24 -27.14
CA VAL A 36 24.90 -5.46 -27.44
C VAL A 36 23.60 -5.47 -26.64
N GLU A 37 22.49 -5.68 -27.32
CA GLU A 37 21.20 -5.97 -26.69
C GLU A 37 21.13 -7.46 -26.35
N PHE A 38 20.68 -7.77 -25.14
CA PHE A 38 20.47 -9.14 -24.70
C PHE A 38 19.11 -9.28 -24.02
N ALA A 39 18.64 -10.51 -23.83
CA ALA A 39 17.38 -10.77 -23.15
C ALA A 39 17.44 -10.23 -21.71
N GLY A 40 16.78 -9.09 -21.48
CA GLY A 40 16.76 -8.43 -20.17
C GLY A 40 17.59 -7.14 -20.07
N GLY A 41 18.23 -6.65 -21.15
CA GLY A 41 18.79 -5.30 -21.16
C GLY A 41 19.84 -5.00 -22.23
N LEU A 42 20.72 -4.04 -21.91
CA LEU A 42 21.72 -3.48 -22.81
C LEU A 42 23.10 -3.60 -22.16
N ARG A 43 24.10 -4.01 -22.91
CA ARG A 43 25.48 -4.12 -22.45
C ARG A 43 26.38 -3.26 -23.33
N PHE A 44 27.22 -2.47 -22.68
CA PHE A 44 28.38 -1.84 -23.29
C PHE A 44 29.62 -2.65 -22.92
N GLU A 45 30.43 -2.98 -23.92
CA GLU A 45 31.67 -3.74 -23.76
C GLU A 45 32.82 -2.98 -24.41
N ALA A 46 33.86 -2.74 -23.64
CA ALA A 46 35.15 -2.25 -24.09
C ALA A 46 36.26 -3.16 -23.54
N TYR A 47 37.47 -3.03 -24.07
CA TYR A 47 38.57 -3.95 -23.73
C TYR A 47 38.86 -4.08 -22.23
N LEU A 48 38.72 -3.00 -21.45
CA LEU A 48 39.06 -2.98 -20.02
C LEU A 48 37.85 -2.90 -19.08
N PHE A 49 36.65 -2.70 -19.61
CA PHE A 49 35.46 -2.59 -18.79
C PHE A 49 34.19 -2.91 -19.58
N SER A 50 33.18 -3.38 -18.87
CA SER A 50 31.83 -3.57 -19.37
C SER A 50 30.81 -3.01 -18.39
N VAL A 51 29.71 -2.52 -18.94
CA VAL A 51 28.57 -2.02 -18.16
C VAL A 51 27.31 -2.68 -18.70
N GLU A 52 26.59 -3.37 -17.83
CA GLU A 52 25.37 -4.09 -18.20
C GLU A 52 24.17 -3.50 -17.46
N MET A 53 23.16 -3.08 -18.21
CA MET A 53 21.84 -2.76 -17.70
C MET A 53 21.04 -4.06 -17.52
N HIS A 54 20.60 -4.35 -16.30
CA HIS A 54 19.71 -5.48 -16.00
C HIS A 54 18.31 -4.95 -15.65
N GLN A 55 17.40 -4.97 -16.64
CA GLN A 55 16.08 -4.37 -16.52
C GLN A 55 15.19 -5.08 -15.48
N ALA A 56 15.21 -6.42 -15.47
CA ALA A 56 14.38 -7.21 -14.57
C ALA A 56 14.75 -7.01 -13.09
N SER A 57 16.04 -6.93 -12.78
CA SER A 57 16.54 -6.73 -11.42
C SER A 57 16.70 -5.26 -11.03
N LYS A 58 16.42 -4.32 -11.95
CA LYS A 58 16.59 -2.87 -11.75
C LYS A 58 18.00 -2.49 -11.26
N ARG A 59 19.03 -3.17 -11.78
CA ARG A 59 20.45 -3.01 -11.38
C ARG A 59 21.35 -2.79 -12.59
N VAL A 60 22.51 -2.19 -12.33
CA VAL A 60 23.59 -2.05 -13.31
C VAL A 60 24.78 -2.85 -12.82
N LYS A 61 25.30 -3.72 -13.68
CA LYS A 61 26.57 -4.41 -13.45
C LYS A 61 27.69 -3.57 -14.02
N ILE A 62 28.71 -3.28 -13.22
CA ILE A 62 29.92 -2.58 -13.66
C ILE A 62 31.09 -3.53 -13.43
N SER A 63 31.72 -3.97 -14.52
CA SER A 63 32.92 -4.80 -14.48
C SER A 63 34.08 -4.02 -15.10
N ALA A 64 35.18 -3.87 -14.40
CA ALA A 64 36.37 -3.18 -14.90
C ALA A 64 37.65 -3.84 -14.38
N GLN A 65 38.68 -3.94 -15.21
CA GLN A 65 39.97 -4.47 -14.75
C GLN A 65 40.70 -3.49 -13.81
N HIS A 66 40.44 -2.19 -13.97
CA HIS A 66 41.00 -1.12 -13.14
C HIS A 66 39.93 -0.07 -12.89
N GLY A 67 39.58 0.13 -11.63
CA GLY A 67 38.69 1.21 -11.21
C GLY A 67 38.80 1.47 -9.71
N LEU A 68 38.22 2.59 -9.30
CA LEU A 68 38.11 3.02 -7.91
C LEU A 68 36.65 2.91 -7.47
N MET A 69 36.40 2.22 -6.37
CA MET A 69 35.11 2.17 -5.70
C MET A 69 35.22 2.84 -4.33
N LEU A 70 34.34 3.81 -4.08
CA LEU A 70 34.13 4.42 -2.78
C LEU A 70 32.74 4.06 -2.30
N ARG A 71 32.62 3.50 -1.11
CA ARG A 71 31.34 3.15 -0.50
C ARG A 71 31.22 3.85 0.85
N THR A 72 30.23 4.71 0.97
CA THR A 72 30.01 5.57 2.13
C THR A 72 28.66 5.23 2.77
N PRO A 73 28.62 4.81 4.04
CA PRO A 73 27.36 4.55 4.75
C PRO A 73 26.52 5.82 4.87
N LEU A 74 25.22 5.73 4.58
CA LEU A 74 24.30 6.88 4.63
C LEU A 74 24.08 7.45 6.04
N ARG A 75 24.32 6.65 7.09
CA ARG A 75 24.19 7.07 8.51
C ARG A 75 25.48 7.62 9.12
N GLY A 76 26.50 7.89 8.30
CA GLY A 76 27.82 8.30 8.78
C GLY A 76 28.63 7.09 9.27
N GLY A 77 29.83 6.96 8.73
CA GLY A 77 30.74 5.84 9.00
C GLY A 77 31.99 5.96 8.14
N PRO A 78 33.01 5.12 8.38
CA PRO A 78 34.23 5.17 7.60
C PRO A 78 33.95 4.81 6.14
N GLU A 79 34.49 5.61 5.23
CA GLU A 79 34.44 5.34 3.80
C GLU A 79 35.27 4.08 3.48
N GLN A 80 34.66 3.16 2.73
CA GLN A 80 35.35 1.98 2.23
C GLN A 80 35.86 2.27 0.83
N ARG A 81 37.18 2.34 0.68
CA ARG A 81 37.86 2.51 -0.59
C ARG A 81 38.40 1.18 -1.10
N HIS A 82 38.09 0.85 -2.34
CA HIS A 82 38.64 -0.30 -3.05
C HIS A 82 39.18 0.14 -4.41
N GLU A 83 40.38 -0.31 -4.74
CA GLU A 83 41.07 0.06 -5.97
C GLU A 83 41.60 -1.22 -6.63
N GLY A 84 41.34 -1.39 -7.93
CA GLY A 84 41.75 -2.58 -8.68
C GLY A 84 40.65 -3.11 -9.58
N ALA A 85 40.59 -4.43 -9.75
CA ALA A 85 39.56 -5.09 -10.53
C ALA A 85 38.20 -4.98 -9.82
N LEU A 86 37.22 -4.42 -10.51
CA LEU A 86 35.87 -4.21 -10.04
C LEU A 86 34.92 -5.18 -10.74
N ASP A 87 34.08 -5.87 -9.97
CA ASP A 87 32.91 -6.56 -10.48
C ASP A 87 31.76 -6.38 -9.49
N LEU A 88 30.90 -5.40 -9.72
CA LEU A 88 29.85 -5.04 -8.76
C LEU A 88 28.51 -4.72 -9.42
N PHE A 89 27.46 -4.85 -8.62
CA PHE A 89 26.11 -4.44 -8.97
C PHE A 89 25.72 -3.20 -8.18
N VAL A 90 25.27 -2.17 -8.89
CA VAL A 90 24.72 -0.95 -8.30
C VAL A 90 23.22 -0.83 -8.60
N PRO A 91 22.43 -0.24 -7.69
CA PRO A 91 21.02 0.06 -7.96
C PRO A 91 20.89 1.06 -9.11
N ALA A 92 19.88 0.86 -9.96
CA ALA A 92 19.58 1.81 -11.04
C ALA A 92 18.81 3.04 -10.55
N ALA A 93 18.02 2.90 -9.48
CA ALA A 93 17.32 4.03 -8.86
C ALA A 93 18.33 5.02 -8.27
N GLY A 94 18.22 6.30 -8.63
CA GLY A 94 19.14 7.36 -8.22
C GLY A 94 20.53 7.30 -8.85
N LEU A 95 20.75 6.43 -9.86
CA LEU A 95 22.03 6.34 -10.56
C LEU A 95 22.28 7.60 -11.40
N LYS A 96 23.44 8.22 -11.21
CA LYS A 96 23.96 9.29 -12.07
C LYS A 96 25.28 8.87 -12.68
N VAL A 97 25.44 9.15 -13.97
CA VAL A 97 26.67 8.86 -14.71
C VAL A 97 27.26 10.17 -15.19
N GLU A 98 28.50 10.46 -14.78
CA GLU A 98 29.23 11.66 -15.14
C GLU A 98 30.45 11.28 -15.98
N LEU A 99 30.64 11.98 -17.10
CA LEU A 99 31.85 11.89 -17.91
C LEU A 99 32.62 13.20 -17.80
N ALA A 100 33.82 13.15 -17.22
CA ALA A 100 34.70 14.29 -17.10
C ALA A 100 36.00 14.05 -17.87
N ARG A 101 36.55 15.07 -18.52
CA ARG A 101 37.89 14.98 -19.11
C ARG A 101 38.93 15.02 -17.99
N THR A 102 39.90 14.11 -17.99
CA THR A 102 40.94 14.08 -16.96
C THR A 102 41.77 15.38 -17.04
N PRO A 103 41.88 16.19 -15.96
CA PRO A 103 42.71 17.39 -15.99
C PRO A 103 44.19 17.00 -16.02
N VAL A 104 44.97 17.68 -16.86
CA VAL A 104 46.43 17.50 -16.93
C VAL A 104 47.05 18.15 -15.69
N ALA A 105 47.63 17.36 -14.79
CA ALA A 105 48.45 17.90 -13.71
C ALA A 105 49.68 18.58 -14.32
N GLN A 106 49.85 19.87 -14.02
CA GLN A 106 50.85 20.75 -14.62
C GLN A 106 52.19 20.61 -13.89
N ASP A 107 52.74 19.39 -13.81
CA ASP A 107 54.11 19.17 -13.30
C ASP A 107 54.94 18.40 -14.33
N GLY A 108 56.02 19.04 -14.76
CA GLY A 108 56.79 18.71 -15.94
C GLY A 108 57.52 17.38 -15.85
N SER A 109 56.90 16.31 -16.35
CA SER A 109 57.54 15.18 -17.04
C SER A 109 56.42 14.23 -17.51
N HIS A 110 56.22 14.10 -18.83
CA HIS A 110 55.18 13.29 -19.51
C HIS A 110 53.78 13.92 -19.71
N ALA A 111 53.72 15.18 -20.16
CA ALA A 111 52.46 15.90 -20.42
C ALA A 111 51.73 15.59 -21.76
N SER A 112 52.10 14.55 -22.53
CA SER A 112 51.51 14.34 -23.88
C SER A 112 50.34 13.35 -23.95
N ALA A 113 50.10 12.51 -22.93
CA ALA A 113 49.08 11.45 -22.99
C ALA A 113 47.78 11.79 -22.24
N ALA A 114 47.84 12.66 -21.23
CA ALA A 114 46.69 13.03 -20.38
C ALA A 114 45.67 13.95 -21.06
N ALA A 115 46.00 14.59 -22.18
CA ALA A 115 45.10 15.51 -22.85
C ALA A 115 43.85 14.83 -23.44
N ASN A 116 43.88 13.54 -23.78
CA ASN A 116 42.80 12.86 -24.51
C ASN A 116 42.16 11.70 -23.73
N THR A 117 42.18 11.77 -22.40
CA THR A 117 41.54 10.77 -21.55
C THR A 117 40.36 11.34 -20.77
N PHE A 118 39.40 10.46 -20.45
CA PHE A 118 38.18 10.77 -19.72
C PHE A 118 38.03 9.84 -18.52
N ASP A 119 37.43 10.37 -17.47
CA ASP A 119 37.01 9.60 -16.30
C ASP A 119 35.49 9.48 -16.32
N VAL A 120 35.00 8.27 -16.05
CA VAL A 120 33.57 7.98 -15.92
C VAL A 120 33.28 7.71 -14.46
N THR A 121 32.35 8.47 -13.89
CA THR A 121 31.94 8.31 -12.49
C THR A 121 30.48 7.91 -12.42
N PHE A 122 30.19 6.79 -11.75
CA PHE A 122 28.85 6.32 -11.43
C PHE A 122 28.56 6.64 -9.98
N HIS A 123 27.53 7.44 -9.73
CA HIS A 123 27.01 7.72 -8.40
C HIS A 123 25.72 6.92 -8.22
N ALA A 124 25.72 5.95 -7.33
CA ALA A 124 24.56 5.13 -7.03
C ALA A 124 24.25 5.17 -5.54
N THR A 125 22.97 5.07 -5.19
CA THR A 125 22.53 5.06 -3.79
C THR A 125 21.49 3.97 -3.60
N ASP A 126 21.67 3.14 -2.57
CA ASP A 126 20.75 2.06 -2.23
C ASP A 126 19.57 2.52 -1.35
N ALA A 127 19.43 3.83 -1.06
CA ALA A 127 18.42 4.38 -0.16
C ALA A 127 17.00 3.91 -0.50
N PHE A 128 16.64 3.93 -1.78
CA PHE A 128 15.32 3.45 -2.24
C PHE A 128 15.07 1.98 -1.92
N SER A 129 16.09 1.14 -2.07
CA SER A 129 16.00 -0.30 -1.74
C SER A 129 16.12 -0.59 -0.24
N ALA A 130 16.95 0.17 0.47
CA ALA A 130 17.16 0.01 1.90
C ALA A 130 15.91 0.42 2.68
N GLU A 131 15.26 1.52 2.31
CA GLU A 131 13.99 1.95 2.89
C GLU A 131 12.85 0.97 2.61
N ALA A 132 12.71 0.50 1.37
CA ALA A 132 11.69 -0.48 0.99
C ALA A 132 11.84 -1.83 1.73
N GLN A 133 13.07 -2.20 2.12
CA GLN A 133 13.36 -3.43 2.87
C GLN A 133 13.49 -3.20 4.39
N ALA A 134 13.20 -1.99 4.87
CA ALA A 134 13.40 -1.58 6.27
C ALA A 134 14.82 -1.89 6.81
N LEU A 135 15.82 -1.90 5.92
CA LEU A 135 17.21 -2.15 6.27
C LEU A 135 17.81 -0.87 6.88
N ALA A 136 18.39 -1.00 8.07
CA ALA A 136 18.97 0.11 8.82
C ALA A 136 20.25 0.72 8.18
N HIS A 137 20.75 0.14 7.07
CA HIS A 137 22.07 0.42 6.51
C HIS A 137 22.00 0.59 4.99
N GLY A 138 21.81 1.83 4.53
CA GLY A 138 22.08 2.20 3.14
C GLY A 138 23.49 2.76 2.94
N HIS A 139 23.99 2.71 1.73
CA HIS A 139 25.28 3.16 1.25
C HIS A 139 25.13 3.99 -0.04
N ALA A 140 25.84 5.11 -0.09
CA ALA A 140 26.21 5.76 -1.34
C ALA A 140 27.44 5.05 -1.91
N THR A 141 27.39 4.67 -3.18
CA THR A 141 28.48 4.01 -3.89
C THR A 141 28.90 4.88 -5.06
N VAL A 142 30.17 5.25 -5.11
CA VAL A 142 30.80 5.95 -6.22
C VAL A 142 31.78 5.02 -6.90
N VAL A 143 31.58 4.75 -8.18
CA VAL A 143 32.51 3.95 -9.00
C VAL A 143 33.14 4.85 -10.04
N ARG A 144 34.46 4.93 -10.06
CA ARG A 144 35.22 5.74 -11.03
C ARG A 144 36.07 4.83 -11.91
N LEU A 145 35.86 4.93 -13.22
CA LEU A 145 36.72 4.36 -14.24
C LEU A 145 37.63 5.48 -14.74
N GLU A 146 38.94 5.32 -14.55
CA GLU A 146 39.91 6.38 -14.84
C GLU A 146 40.59 6.18 -16.19
N ARG A 147 40.97 7.31 -16.82
CA ARG A 147 41.87 7.36 -17.98
C ARG A 147 41.36 6.60 -19.22
N LEU A 148 40.05 6.67 -19.51
CA LEU A 148 39.46 6.09 -20.71
C LEU A 148 39.88 6.88 -21.97
N PRO A 149 40.25 6.21 -23.07
CA PRO A 149 40.54 6.91 -24.33
C PRO A 149 39.30 7.67 -24.86
N GLU A 150 39.52 8.86 -25.43
CA GLU A 150 38.45 9.69 -26.01
C GLU A 150 37.49 8.94 -26.95
N PRO A 151 37.93 8.08 -27.89
CA PRO A 151 37.00 7.35 -28.77
C PRO A 151 36.06 6.43 -27.99
N VAL A 152 36.58 5.78 -26.94
CA VAL A 152 35.80 4.89 -26.07
C VAL A 152 34.81 5.70 -25.23
N ALA A 153 35.24 6.85 -24.69
CA ALA A 153 34.38 7.74 -23.93
C ALA A 153 33.22 8.31 -24.77
N LYS A 154 33.49 8.69 -26.04
CA LYS A 154 32.45 9.15 -26.97
C LYS A 154 31.43 8.05 -27.30
N SER A 155 31.89 6.83 -27.58
CA SER A 155 31.00 5.68 -27.78
C SER A 155 30.17 5.39 -26.53
N PHE A 156 30.81 5.45 -25.36
CA PHE A 156 30.14 5.23 -24.08
C PHE A 156 29.10 6.31 -23.77
N GLN A 157 29.32 7.57 -24.18
CA GLN A 157 28.37 8.67 -23.95
C GLN A 157 26.97 8.35 -24.50
N ALA A 158 26.86 7.75 -25.69
CA ALA A 158 25.57 7.37 -26.27
C ALA A 158 24.85 6.30 -25.43
N PHE A 159 25.61 5.33 -24.90
CA PHE A 159 25.09 4.32 -23.97
C PHE A 159 24.71 4.93 -22.63
N ALA A 160 25.56 5.79 -22.07
CA ALA A 160 25.33 6.48 -20.79
C ALA A 160 24.05 7.31 -20.83
N SER A 161 23.77 8.02 -21.92
CA SER A 161 22.50 8.75 -22.08
C SER A 161 21.27 7.84 -21.99
N ARG A 162 21.32 6.66 -22.63
CA ARG A 162 20.22 5.66 -22.54
C ARG A 162 20.11 5.10 -21.14
N LEU A 163 21.24 4.83 -20.50
CA LEU A 163 21.30 4.32 -19.13
C LEU A 163 20.70 5.34 -18.14
N SER A 164 21.03 6.62 -18.27
CA SER A 164 20.49 7.70 -17.42
C SER A 164 18.99 7.85 -17.59
N ILE A 165 18.46 7.85 -18.83
CA ILE A 165 17.00 7.92 -19.06
C ILE A 165 16.28 6.74 -18.41
N TRP A 166 16.85 5.54 -18.50
CA TRP A 166 16.29 4.36 -17.86
C TRP A 166 16.38 4.45 -16.32
N ALA A 167 17.52 4.86 -15.77
CA ALA A 167 17.70 5.09 -14.34
C ALA A 167 16.70 6.10 -13.78
N ASP A 168 16.47 7.21 -14.47
CA ASP A 168 15.47 8.23 -14.11
C ASP A 168 14.05 7.63 -14.09
N LYS A 169 13.71 6.81 -15.09
CA LYS A 169 12.41 6.12 -15.13
C LYS A 169 12.24 5.18 -13.94
N ILE A 170 13.28 4.40 -13.60
CA ILE A 170 13.26 3.51 -12.44
C ILE A 170 13.15 4.30 -11.13
N THR A 171 13.82 5.45 -11.03
CA THR A 171 13.75 6.33 -9.85
C THR A 171 12.33 6.84 -9.64
N LYS A 172 11.68 7.35 -10.70
CA LYS A 172 10.29 7.81 -10.63
C LYS A 172 9.32 6.72 -10.19
N PHE A 173 9.50 5.49 -10.68
CA PHE A 173 8.67 4.38 -10.21
C PHE A 173 8.90 4.05 -8.74
N ALA A 174 10.16 4.05 -8.28
CA ALA A 174 10.47 3.82 -6.87
C ALA A 174 9.86 4.91 -5.95
N GLU A 175 9.86 6.17 -6.38
CA GLU A 175 9.22 7.28 -5.66
C GLU A 175 7.69 7.12 -5.59
N GLN A 176 7.06 6.70 -6.70
CA GLN A 176 5.62 6.44 -6.74
C GLN A 176 5.22 5.27 -5.83
N ASP A 177 5.97 4.17 -5.88
CA ASP A 177 5.74 3.00 -5.02
C ASP A 177 5.84 3.40 -3.54
N LYS A 178 6.83 4.23 -3.18
CA LYS A 178 6.98 4.76 -1.82
C LYS A 178 5.78 5.63 -1.40
N ALA A 179 5.37 6.57 -2.24
CA ALA A 179 4.24 7.44 -1.94
C ALA A 179 2.93 6.65 -1.79
N GLN A 180 2.75 5.57 -2.56
CA GLN A 180 1.59 4.70 -2.43
C GLN A 180 1.64 3.87 -1.14
N ALA A 181 2.81 3.35 -0.76
CA ALA A 181 2.97 2.62 0.50
C ALA A 181 2.71 3.52 1.72
N GLU A 182 3.16 4.78 1.69
CA GLU A 182 2.91 5.75 2.77
C GLU A 182 1.42 6.05 2.92
N ARG A 183 0.69 6.24 1.80
CA ARG A 183 -0.77 6.43 1.83
C ARG A 183 -1.49 5.19 2.38
N ALA A 184 -1.14 4.01 1.90
CA ALA A 184 -1.73 2.76 2.40
C ALA A 184 -1.47 2.56 3.91
N ALA A 185 -0.29 2.94 4.40
CA ALA A 185 0.02 2.89 5.83
C ALA A 185 -0.79 3.90 6.64
N GLN A 186 -1.02 5.12 6.10
CA GLN A 186 -1.88 6.12 6.74
C GLN A 186 -3.35 5.66 6.79
N ASP A 187 -3.85 5.10 5.69
CA ASP A 187 -5.22 4.56 5.62
C ASP A 187 -5.39 3.40 6.61
N ALA A 188 -4.41 2.49 6.68
CA ALA A 188 -4.42 1.39 7.64
C ALA A 188 -4.33 1.88 9.10
N ALA A 189 -3.54 2.92 9.38
CA ALA A 189 -3.46 3.51 10.72
C ALA A 189 -4.77 4.19 11.12
N THR A 190 -5.44 4.86 10.18
CA THR A 190 -6.75 5.49 10.40
C THR A 190 -7.82 4.43 10.66
N ALA A 191 -7.87 3.38 9.85
CA ALA A 191 -8.78 2.26 10.05
C ALA A 191 -8.55 1.56 11.40
N ALA A 192 -7.29 1.36 11.80
CA ALA A 192 -6.97 0.78 13.11
C ALA A 192 -7.41 1.68 14.28
N GLN A 193 -7.28 3.01 14.14
CA GLN A 193 -7.79 3.96 15.14
C GLN A 193 -9.31 3.95 15.22
N GLU A 194 -10.01 3.86 14.08
CA GLU A 194 -11.47 3.74 14.05
C GLU A 194 -11.95 2.43 14.69
N GLU A 195 -11.26 1.31 14.44
CA GLU A 195 -11.55 0.02 15.09
C GLU A 195 -11.31 0.08 16.60
N GLN A 196 -10.21 0.71 17.04
CA GLN A 196 -9.94 0.91 18.46
C GLN A 196 -11.01 1.78 19.13
N ALA A 197 -11.42 2.89 18.49
CA ALA A 197 -12.49 3.74 18.99
C ALA A 197 -13.84 3.00 19.08
N GLN A 198 -14.15 2.14 18.11
CA GLN A 198 -15.35 1.29 18.15
C GLN A 198 -15.28 0.25 19.27
N GLN A 199 -14.12 -0.35 19.51
CA GLN A 199 -13.91 -1.31 20.59
C GLN A 199 -13.99 -0.64 21.97
N GLU A 200 -13.43 0.56 22.12
CA GLU A 200 -13.56 1.36 23.35
C GLU A 200 -15.01 1.78 23.58
N ALA A 201 -15.71 2.25 22.55
CA ALA A 201 -17.15 2.56 22.64
C ALA A 201 -17.98 1.32 23.02
N ALA A 202 -17.65 0.15 22.46
CA ALA A 202 -18.31 -1.11 22.82
C ALA A 202 -18.00 -1.55 24.26
N GLN A 203 -16.78 -1.35 24.74
CA GLN A 203 -16.39 -1.63 26.13
C GLN A 203 -17.07 -0.68 27.12
N VAL A 204 -17.16 0.61 26.80
CA VAL A 204 -17.91 1.60 27.60
C VAL A 204 -19.38 1.23 27.64
N ALA A 205 -19.99 0.90 26.50
CA ALA A 205 -21.38 0.45 26.45
C ALA A 205 -21.61 -0.84 27.26
N ALA A 206 -20.67 -1.79 27.23
CA ALA A 206 -20.73 -3.01 28.03
C ALA A 206 -20.58 -2.73 29.54
N LEU A 207 -19.75 -1.75 29.92
CA LEU A 207 -19.63 -1.29 31.31
C LEU A 207 -20.91 -0.60 31.79
N GLU A 208 -21.52 0.26 30.97
CA GLU A 208 -22.81 0.91 31.27
C GLU A 208 -23.97 -0.11 31.38
N GLU A 209 -23.92 -1.19 30.59
CA GLU A 209 -24.82 -2.33 30.69
C GLU A 209 -24.64 -3.11 32.00
N ALA A 210 -23.40 -3.31 32.45
CA ALA A 210 -23.10 -3.99 33.71
C ALA A 210 -23.48 -3.15 34.95
N THR A 211 -23.48 -1.82 34.84
CA THR A 211 -23.88 -0.90 35.93
C THR A 211 -25.37 -0.54 35.93
N GLY A 212 -26.15 -0.95 34.92
CA GLY A 212 -27.59 -0.68 34.84
C GLY A 212 -27.92 0.79 34.60
N THR A 213 -27.03 1.55 33.97
CA THR A 213 -27.11 3.01 33.78
C THR A 213 -27.61 3.43 32.39
N LEU A 214 -28.19 2.52 31.61
CA LEU A 214 -28.81 2.90 30.33
C LEU A 214 -30.03 3.80 30.59
N ASP A 215 -29.97 5.01 30.03
CA ASP A 215 -31.09 5.95 30.04
C ASP A 215 -32.30 5.42 29.24
N LEU A 216 -33.45 6.07 29.41
CA LEU A 216 -34.71 5.70 28.75
C LEU A 216 -34.56 5.53 27.23
N ALA A 217 -33.85 6.47 26.61
CA ALA A 217 -33.63 6.51 25.16
C ALA A 217 -32.74 5.35 24.69
N GLY A 218 -31.68 5.02 25.45
CA GLY A 218 -30.79 3.89 25.18
C GLY A 218 -31.50 2.55 25.26
N GLN A 219 -32.40 2.37 26.24
CA GLN A 219 -33.21 1.15 26.35
C GLN A 219 -34.17 0.97 25.16
N ILE A 220 -34.86 2.03 24.75
CA ILE A 220 -35.75 2.00 23.58
C ILE A 220 -34.96 1.74 22.30
N ALA A 221 -33.80 2.38 22.12
CA ALA A 221 -32.94 2.18 20.96
C ALA A 221 -32.44 0.73 20.87
N LYS A 222 -32.09 0.11 22.01
CA LYS A 222 -31.71 -1.30 22.09
C LYS A 222 -32.86 -2.22 21.65
N TRP A 223 -34.08 -1.96 22.09
CA TRP A 223 -35.25 -2.74 21.67
C TRP A 223 -35.52 -2.61 20.18
N ARG A 224 -35.46 -1.41 19.61
CA ARG A 224 -35.60 -1.19 18.15
C ARG A 224 -34.52 -1.89 17.33
N LYS A 225 -33.27 -1.83 17.78
CA LYS A 225 -32.15 -2.54 17.15
C LYS A 225 -32.36 -4.06 17.18
N THR A 226 -32.83 -4.60 18.30
CA THR A 226 -33.10 -6.03 18.47
C THR A 226 -34.30 -6.48 17.63
N ALA A 227 -35.34 -5.66 17.57
CA ALA A 227 -36.55 -5.92 16.77
C ALA A 227 -36.30 -5.84 15.26
N GLY A 228 -35.22 -5.16 14.82
CA GLY A 228 -34.93 -4.92 13.41
C GLY A 228 -35.92 -3.95 12.75
N PHE A 229 -36.64 -3.15 13.54
CA PHE A 229 -37.56 -2.12 13.05
C PHE A 229 -37.76 -0.99 14.06
N THR A 230 -38.24 0.15 13.56
CA THR A 230 -38.69 1.29 14.34
C THR A 230 -40.15 1.54 14.00
N GLY A 231 -41.03 1.55 14.99
CA GLY A 231 -42.45 1.80 14.78
C GLY A 231 -42.74 3.24 14.38
N GLN A 232 -43.83 3.43 13.63
CA GLN A 232 -44.36 4.76 13.32
C GLN A 232 -45.17 5.31 14.50
N TYR A 233 -45.75 4.43 15.30
CA TYR A 233 -46.47 4.76 16.53
C TYR A 233 -45.70 4.15 17.69
N SER A 234 -45.27 4.98 18.63
CA SER A 234 -44.51 4.52 19.80
C SER A 234 -44.96 5.25 21.05
N GLU A 235 -45.10 4.53 22.14
CA GLU A 235 -45.40 5.12 23.44
C GLU A 235 -44.76 4.34 24.58
N VAL A 236 -44.41 5.07 25.65
CA VAL A 236 -43.70 4.56 26.81
C VAL A 236 -44.33 5.08 28.10
N GLY A 237 -44.54 4.18 29.06
CA GLY A 237 -44.85 4.50 30.44
C GLY A 237 -43.63 4.36 31.32
N THR A 238 -43.42 5.31 32.22
CA THR A 238 -42.32 5.27 33.20
C THR A 238 -42.86 5.27 34.62
N ASP A 239 -42.08 4.75 35.57
CA ASP A 239 -42.35 4.89 37.00
C ASP A 239 -41.76 6.19 37.57
N ASP A 240 -42.04 6.48 38.84
CA ASP A 240 -41.52 7.67 39.54
C ASP A 240 -39.99 7.73 39.64
N LYS A 241 -39.29 6.63 39.29
CA LYS A 241 -37.84 6.52 39.28
C LYS A 241 -37.26 6.62 37.85
N GLY A 242 -38.12 6.85 36.85
CA GLY A 242 -37.73 6.96 35.44
C GLY A 242 -37.52 5.62 34.73
N GLY A 243 -37.85 4.48 35.36
CA GLY A 243 -37.77 3.15 34.76
C GLY A 243 -38.97 2.87 33.86
N ILE A 244 -38.75 2.17 32.75
CA ILE A 244 -39.84 1.80 31.83
C ILE A 244 -40.75 0.76 32.49
N THR A 245 -42.04 1.08 32.65
CA THR A 245 -43.05 0.16 33.18
C THR A 245 -43.76 -0.59 32.06
N TRP A 246 -44.00 0.09 30.94
CA TRP A 246 -44.53 -0.49 29.71
C TRP A 246 -44.05 0.28 28.48
N PHE A 247 -43.98 -0.40 27.34
CA PHE A 247 -43.60 0.21 26.06
C PHE A 247 -44.32 -0.49 24.92
N VAL A 248 -44.72 0.28 23.92
CA VAL A 248 -45.30 -0.21 22.68
C VAL A 248 -44.66 0.52 21.50
N ASP A 249 -44.20 -0.24 20.50
CA ASP A 249 -43.68 0.30 19.24
C ASP A 249 -44.29 -0.47 18.07
N LEU A 250 -45.10 0.21 17.26
CA LEU A 250 -45.92 -0.38 16.21
C LEU A 250 -45.52 0.15 14.83
N ASP A 251 -45.16 -0.78 13.95
CA ASP A 251 -44.94 -0.55 12.53
C ASP A 251 -46.27 -0.71 11.76
N PRO A 252 -46.57 0.11 10.73
CA PRO A 252 -47.81 -0.01 9.95
C PRO A 252 -48.01 -1.36 9.26
N LYS A 253 -46.95 -2.16 9.11
CA LYS A 253 -46.99 -3.53 8.58
C LYS A 253 -47.41 -4.58 9.62
N GLY A 254 -47.75 -4.16 10.85
CA GLY A 254 -48.19 -5.06 11.92
C GLY A 254 -47.06 -5.70 12.72
N ARG A 255 -45.80 -5.26 12.56
CA ARG A 255 -44.70 -5.63 13.47
C ARG A 255 -44.82 -4.80 14.74
N ILE A 256 -44.62 -5.43 15.89
CA ILE A 256 -44.83 -4.81 17.19
C ILE A 256 -43.75 -5.23 18.20
N THR A 257 -43.28 -4.24 18.97
CA THR A 257 -42.47 -4.45 20.16
C THR A 257 -43.32 -4.12 21.37
N LEU A 258 -43.42 -5.04 22.31
CA LEU A 258 -44.16 -4.86 23.56
C LEU A 258 -43.24 -5.08 24.74
N HIS A 259 -43.28 -4.17 25.70
CA HIS A 259 -42.68 -4.36 27.02
C HIS A 259 -43.74 -4.15 28.09
N SER A 260 -43.84 -5.07 29.04
CA SER A 260 -44.58 -4.87 30.31
C SER A 260 -44.15 -5.96 31.30
N ASN A 261 -44.32 -5.73 32.60
CA ASN A 261 -43.99 -6.72 33.63
C ASN A 261 -42.56 -7.30 33.51
N LYS A 262 -41.59 -6.45 33.15
CA LYS A 262 -40.17 -6.82 32.94
C LYS A 262 -39.94 -7.85 31.84
N ARG A 263 -40.88 -8.00 30.90
CA ARG A 263 -40.74 -8.85 29.71
C ARG A 263 -40.82 -7.98 28.48
N THR A 264 -39.97 -8.25 27.50
CA THR A 264 -40.02 -7.64 26.17
C THR A 264 -40.23 -8.74 25.13
N ILE A 265 -41.10 -8.49 24.15
CA ILE A 265 -41.28 -9.36 23.00
C ILE A 265 -41.21 -8.54 21.71
N PHE A 266 -40.68 -9.17 20.66
CA PHE A 266 -40.62 -8.64 19.30
C PHE A 266 -41.38 -9.62 18.42
N THR A 267 -42.53 -9.23 17.89
CA THR A 267 -43.42 -10.15 17.15
C THR A 267 -44.30 -9.39 16.17
N THR A 268 -45.30 -10.05 15.61
CA THR A 268 -46.33 -9.43 14.77
C THR A 268 -47.69 -9.50 15.44
N LEU A 269 -48.61 -8.66 14.97
CA LEU A 269 -50.01 -8.69 15.40
C LEU A 269 -50.81 -9.85 14.78
N GLN A 270 -50.19 -10.77 14.07
CA GLN A 270 -50.89 -11.90 13.43
C GLN A 270 -51.62 -12.74 14.48
N GLY A 271 -52.95 -12.85 14.35
CA GLY A 271 -53.78 -13.58 15.30
C GLY A 271 -53.79 -12.99 16.71
N ALA A 272 -53.41 -11.71 16.88
CA ALA A 272 -53.38 -11.05 18.17
C ALA A 272 -54.79 -10.66 18.68
N THR A 273 -54.98 -10.75 19.99
CA THR A 273 -56.18 -10.28 20.67
C THR A 273 -55.93 -8.92 21.31
N ILE A 274 -56.79 -7.93 21.06
CA ILE A 274 -56.66 -6.57 21.58
C ILE A 274 -57.91 -6.25 22.39
N THR A 275 -57.75 -6.03 23.69
CA THR A 275 -58.86 -5.80 24.62
C THR A 275 -58.64 -4.50 25.38
N ALA A 276 -59.64 -3.61 25.35
CA ALA A 276 -59.60 -2.41 26.19
C ALA A 276 -59.99 -2.76 27.62
N LEU A 277 -59.10 -2.45 28.57
CA LEU A 277 -59.37 -2.53 30.00
C LEU A 277 -59.68 -1.12 30.53
N PRO A 278 -60.32 -0.99 31.72
CA PRO A 278 -60.64 0.32 32.30
C PRO A 278 -59.43 1.24 32.46
N LYS A 279 -58.23 0.69 32.69
CA LYS A 279 -57.01 1.44 32.98
C LYS A 279 -55.85 1.18 32.00
N ALA A 280 -56.03 0.30 31.02
CA ALA A 280 -54.94 -0.18 30.15
C ALA A 280 -55.50 -0.71 28.83
N ILE A 281 -54.63 -1.04 27.89
CA ILE A 281 -54.96 -1.95 26.79
C ILE A 281 -54.21 -3.26 27.04
N GLU A 282 -54.93 -4.35 26.91
CA GLU A 282 -54.38 -5.69 26.95
C GLU A 282 -54.18 -6.22 25.53
N ILE A 283 -52.96 -6.65 25.22
CA ILE A 283 -52.57 -7.14 23.92
C ILE A 283 -52.01 -8.55 24.10
N GLY A 284 -52.73 -9.54 23.59
CA GLY A 284 -52.30 -10.93 23.50
C GLY A 284 -51.64 -11.19 22.16
N VAL A 285 -50.37 -11.58 22.16
CA VAL A 285 -49.58 -11.87 20.95
C VAL A 285 -49.03 -13.30 20.96
N ARG A 286 -48.74 -13.80 19.77
CA ARG A 286 -48.02 -15.06 19.56
C ARG A 286 -46.52 -14.80 19.73
N ASP A 287 -45.82 -15.70 20.40
CA ASP A 287 -44.35 -15.71 20.39
C ASP A 287 -43.84 -16.65 19.29
N GLU A 288 -42.51 -16.79 19.19
CA GLU A 288 -41.86 -17.63 18.18
C GLU A 288 -42.15 -19.14 18.36
N TYR A 289 -42.55 -19.56 19.56
CA TYR A 289 -42.80 -20.96 19.91
C TYR A 289 -44.29 -21.33 19.94
N TRP A 290 -45.17 -20.37 19.65
CA TRP A 290 -46.62 -20.54 19.74
C TRP A 290 -47.16 -21.55 18.71
N SER A 291 -47.96 -22.51 19.19
CA SER A 291 -48.67 -23.49 18.37
C SER A 291 -50.20 -23.37 18.52
N ASP A 292 -50.95 -23.93 17.56
CA ASP A 292 -52.42 -23.93 17.61
C ASP A 292 -52.93 -24.66 18.87
N GLY A 293 -53.44 -23.90 19.84
CA GLY A 293 -53.91 -24.38 21.15
C GLY A 293 -53.22 -23.72 22.35
N ASP A 294 -52.09 -23.06 22.13
CA ASP A 294 -51.34 -22.37 23.20
C ASP A 294 -51.99 -21.02 23.57
N ALA A 295 -51.88 -20.66 24.84
CA ALA A 295 -52.33 -19.35 25.32
C ALA A 295 -51.44 -18.22 24.76
N LEU A 296 -52.06 -17.09 24.41
CA LEU A 296 -51.32 -15.92 23.95
C LEU A 296 -50.52 -15.28 25.09
N HIS A 297 -49.37 -14.70 24.75
CA HIS A 297 -48.61 -13.88 25.68
C HIS A 297 -49.25 -12.51 25.82
N VAL A 298 -49.71 -12.20 27.03
CA VAL A 298 -50.48 -11.01 27.33
C VAL A 298 -49.59 -9.90 27.88
N PHE A 299 -49.70 -8.71 27.28
CA PHE A 299 -49.02 -7.49 27.69
C PHE A 299 -50.05 -6.42 28.00
N GLN A 300 -49.87 -5.72 29.12
CA GLN A 300 -50.71 -4.58 29.48
C GLN A 300 -49.92 -3.29 29.30
N VAL A 301 -50.38 -2.43 28.39
CA VAL A 301 -49.74 -1.17 28.01
C VAL A 301 -50.70 0.00 28.15
N LEU A 302 -50.19 1.23 28.05
CA LEU A 302 -50.97 2.47 28.18
C LEU A 302 -51.67 2.60 29.54
N GLN A 303 -51.02 2.07 30.58
CA GLN A 303 -51.45 2.23 31.95
C GLN A 303 -51.25 3.69 32.36
N GLY A 304 -52.34 4.36 32.75
CA GLY A 304 -52.31 5.77 33.18
C GLY A 304 -52.73 6.78 32.10
N ASN A 305 -52.76 6.38 30.83
CA ASN A 305 -53.21 7.27 29.74
C ASN A 305 -54.70 7.66 29.85
N PRO A 306 -55.12 8.80 29.25
CA PRO A 306 -56.52 9.13 29.08
C PRO A 306 -57.30 8.06 28.27
N PRO A 307 -58.62 7.90 28.51
CA PRO A 307 -59.46 6.95 27.77
C PRO A 307 -59.44 7.16 26.25
N ASP A 308 -59.40 8.40 25.78
CA ASP A 308 -59.41 8.73 24.34
C ASP A 308 -58.11 8.31 23.64
N GLU A 309 -56.96 8.48 24.28
CA GLU A 309 -55.67 8.02 23.76
C GLU A 309 -55.61 6.49 23.71
N ARG A 310 -56.10 5.81 24.75
CA ARG A 310 -56.23 4.34 24.73
C ARG A 310 -57.16 3.88 23.61
N ARG A 311 -58.27 4.59 23.37
CA ARG A 311 -59.17 4.27 22.27
C ARG A 311 -58.48 4.42 20.91
N ASN A 312 -57.75 5.52 20.69
CA ASN A 312 -57.01 5.75 19.46
C ASN A 312 -55.94 4.67 19.21
N TRP A 313 -55.21 4.29 20.26
CA TRP A 313 -54.24 3.20 20.17
C TRP A 313 -54.88 1.85 19.85
N LYS A 314 -56.02 1.54 20.46
CA LYS A 314 -56.78 0.35 20.12
C LYS A 314 -57.13 0.33 18.64
N GLU A 315 -57.66 1.44 18.12
CA GLU A 315 -58.04 1.58 16.71
C GLU A 315 -56.81 1.39 15.79
N HIS A 316 -55.64 1.95 16.13
CA HIS A 316 -54.40 1.73 15.37
C HIS A 316 -53.92 0.27 15.39
N LEU A 317 -53.96 -0.38 16.54
CA LEU A 317 -53.56 -1.78 16.70
C LEU A 317 -54.48 -2.72 15.92
N GLU A 318 -55.80 -2.51 16.03
CA GLU A 318 -56.80 -3.30 15.29
C GLU A 318 -56.65 -3.08 13.77
N ALA A 319 -56.48 -1.84 13.32
CA ALA A 319 -56.27 -1.54 11.91
C ALA A 319 -54.98 -2.17 11.36
N ALA A 320 -53.89 -2.19 12.14
CA ALA A 320 -52.63 -2.82 11.74
C ALA A 320 -52.74 -4.35 11.67
N ARG A 321 -53.40 -4.97 12.66
CA ARG A 321 -53.72 -6.41 12.65
C ARG A 321 -54.56 -6.79 11.45
N ASP A 322 -55.68 -6.10 11.24
CA ASP A 322 -56.65 -6.47 10.21
C ASP A 322 -56.03 -6.33 8.80
N ARG A 323 -55.17 -5.32 8.59
CA ARG A 323 -54.38 -5.19 7.36
C ARG A 323 -53.44 -6.37 7.15
N LEU A 324 -52.70 -6.79 8.19
CA LEU A 324 -51.79 -7.92 8.13
C LEU A 324 -52.55 -9.22 7.79
N ASP A 325 -53.68 -9.46 8.44
CA ASP A 325 -54.52 -10.64 8.18
C ASP A 325 -55.09 -10.64 6.74
N ILE A 326 -55.50 -9.48 6.21
CA ILE A 326 -55.95 -9.35 4.82
C ILE A 326 -54.81 -9.66 3.84
N THR A 327 -53.61 -9.12 4.09
CA THR A 327 -52.43 -9.36 3.23
C THR A 327 -52.06 -10.84 3.21
N LEU A 328 -52.10 -11.51 4.36
CA LEU A 328 -51.81 -12.94 4.46
C LEU A 328 -52.86 -13.81 3.75
N ARG A 329 -54.14 -13.42 3.77
CA ARG A 329 -55.21 -14.13 3.04
C ARG A 329 -55.15 -13.95 1.53
N LYS A 330 -54.65 -12.80 1.04
CA LYS A 330 -54.50 -12.51 -0.41
C LYS A 330 -53.22 -13.10 -1.03
N GLY A 331 -52.29 -13.56 -0.21
CA GLY A 331 -51.03 -14.17 -0.63
C GLY A 331 -51.11 -15.68 -0.89
N TYR A 332 -52.31 -16.26 -0.91
CA TYR A 332 -52.63 -17.63 -1.36
C TYR A 332 -53.46 -17.57 -2.63
#